data_AF-A0A8M1KEP9-F1
#
_entry.id   AF-A0A8M1KEP9-F1
#
_cell.length_a   1.000
_cell.length_b   1.000
_cell.length_c   1.000
_cell.angle_alpha   90.00
_cell.angle_beta   90.00
_cell.angle_gamma   90.00
#
_symmetry.space_group_name_H-M   'P 1'
#
loop_
_entity.id
_entity.type
_entity.pdbx_description
1 polymer ?
#
loop_
_entity_poly.entity_id
_entity_poly.type
_entity_poly.pdbx_seq_one_letter_code
_entity_poly.pdbx_strand_id
1 'polypeptide(L)'
;MYLVSKFIREKTDSVVIFSGEGADKLTQGYIYFHKAPSPKAAAEESVRLMKELYLFDVLRADRTTAAHGLELRVPFLDHRFTAYYLSLPEEMRVPKDGVEKFLLRSAFAGENLIPGD
;
A
#
# COMPACT_ATOMS: atom_id res chain seq x y z
N MET A 1 -11.16 -6.04 9.15
CA MET A 1 -10.32 -7.15 8.65
C MET A 1 -10.61 -8.46 9.40
N TYR A 2 -10.70 -8.49 10.73
CA TYR A 2 -11.05 -9.71 11.48
C TYR A 2 -12.36 -10.39 11.04
N LEU A 3 -13.49 -9.68 11.04
CA LEU A 3 -14.79 -10.28 10.68
C LEU A 3 -14.86 -10.76 9.22
N VAL A 4 -14.20 -10.07 8.28
CA VAL A 4 -14.13 -10.52 6.89
C VAL A 4 -13.24 -11.77 6.75
N SER A 5 -12.14 -11.85 7.49
CA SER A 5 -11.32 -13.07 7.57
C SER A 5 -12.11 -14.25 8.16
N LYS A 6 -12.89 -14.02 9.22
CA LYS A 6 -13.80 -15.03 9.78
C LYS A 6 -14.79 -15.52 8.72
N PHE A 7 -15.42 -14.59 8.01
CA PHE A 7 -16.37 -14.91 6.95
C PHE A 7 -15.74 -15.74 5.83
N ILE A 8 -14.57 -15.32 5.31
CA ILE A 8 -13.84 -16.06 4.26
C ILE A 8 -13.58 -17.50 4.72
N ARG A 9 -13.08 -17.66 5.95
CA ARG A 9 -12.81 -18.97 6.52
C ARG A 9 -14.05 -19.85 6.68
N GLU A 10 -15.19 -19.27 7.03
CA GLU A 10 -16.44 -20.00 7.27
C GLU A 10 -17.22 -20.30 5.98
N LYS A 11 -17.02 -19.51 4.92
CA LYS A 11 -17.89 -19.51 3.73
C LYS A 11 -17.19 -19.89 2.43
N THR A 12 -15.87 -19.99 2.43
CA THR A 12 -15.08 -20.27 1.22
C THR A 12 -13.94 -21.24 1.54
N ASP A 13 -13.28 -21.72 0.48
CA ASP A 13 -12.06 -22.51 0.50
C ASP A 13 -10.79 -21.66 0.28
N SER A 14 -10.93 -20.33 0.13
CA SER A 14 -9.81 -19.43 -0.11
C SER A 14 -8.95 -19.28 1.13
N VAL A 15 -7.68 -19.68 1.02
CA VAL A 15 -6.70 -19.62 2.14
C VAL A 15 -5.71 -18.48 1.97
N VAL A 16 -5.23 -18.27 0.74
CA VAL A 16 -4.25 -17.23 0.43
C VAL A 16 -4.98 -15.96 0.00
N ILE A 17 -4.87 -14.90 0.79
CA ILE A 17 -5.59 -13.65 0.61
C ILE A 17 -4.60 -12.54 0.26
N PHE A 18 -4.84 -11.88 -0.86
CA PHE A 18 -4.08 -10.72 -1.29
C PHE A 18 -4.69 -9.44 -0.72
N SER A 19 -3.83 -8.52 -0.28
CA SER A 19 -4.27 -7.24 0.25
C SER A 19 -3.32 -6.10 -0.12
N GLY A 20 -3.84 -4.87 -0.08
CA GLY A 20 -3.15 -3.66 -0.54
C GLY A 20 -2.24 -2.97 0.47
N GLU A 21 -1.99 -3.56 1.65
CA GLU A 21 -1.10 -2.97 2.64
C GLU A 21 0.28 -2.63 2.05
N GLY A 22 0.82 -1.49 2.49
CA GLY A 22 2.09 -0.94 2.02
C GLY A 22 1.94 0.16 0.97
N ALA A 23 0.88 0.12 0.15
CA ALA A 23 0.68 1.08 -0.95
C ALA A 23 0.79 2.54 -0.48
N ASP A 24 -0.03 2.97 0.49
CA ASP A 24 -0.03 4.36 0.97
C ASP A 24 1.32 4.83 1.53
N LYS A 25 2.09 3.93 2.15
CA LYS A 25 3.35 4.27 2.80
C LYS A 25 4.44 4.42 1.76
N LEU A 26 4.49 3.49 0.80
CA LEU A 26 5.44 3.50 -0.30
C LEU A 26 5.17 4.65 -1.28
N THR A 27 3.90 4.90 -1.59
CA THR A 27 3.49 5.82 -2.67
C THR A 27 2.92 7.15 -2.17
N GLN A 28 3.18 7.52 -0.91
CA GLN A 28 2.77 8.80 -0.32
C GLN A 28 1.26 9.07 -0.45
N GLY A 29 0.46 8.04 -0.18
CA GLY A 29 -0.98 8.00 -0.47
C GLY A 29 -1.88 8.59 0.61
N TYR A 30 -1.33 8.94 1.78
CA TYR A 30 -2.13 9.60 2.82
C TYR A 30 -2.33 11.08 2.53
N ILE A 31 -3.51 11.60 2.87
CA ILE A 31 -3.89 13.01 2.61
C ILE A 31 -2.88 14.01 3.20
N TYR A 32 -2.22 13.68 4.31
CA TYR A 32 -1.25 14.60 4.90
C TYR A 32 0.04 14.77 4.07
N PHE A 33 0.34 13.89 3.11
CA PHE A 33 1.46 14.07 2.17
C PHE A 33 1.27 15.29 1.25
N HIS A 34 0.03 15.75 1.02
CA HIS A 34 -0.22 17.03 0.32
C HIS A 34 0.33 18.25 1.07
N LYS A 35 0.64 18.10 2.36
CA LYS A 35 1.20 19.16 3.22
C LYS A 35 2.70 18.96 3.47
N ALA A 36 3.36 18.05 2.76
CA ALA A 36 4.79 17.83 2.92
C ALA A 36 5.57 19.11 2.53
N PRO A 37 6.53 19.58 3.35
CA PRO A 37 7.29 20.79 3.05
C PRO A 37 8.16 20.72 1.79
N SER A 38 8.58 19.51 1.40
CA SER A 38 9.39 19.25 0.21
C SER A 38 9.27 17.78 -0.21
N PRO A 39 9.62 17.42 -1.47
CA PRO A 39 9.70 16.03 -1.92
C PRO A 39 10.60 15.16 -1.04
N LYS A 40 11.73 15.72 -0.59
CA LYS A 40 12.65 15.06 0.34
C LYS A 40 12.00 14.74 1.68
N ALA A 41 11.30 15.71 2.28
CA ALA A 41 10.58 15.48 3.54
C ALA A 41 9.49 14.40 3.39
N ALA A 42 8.80 14.38 2.25
CA ALA A 42 7.83 13.32 1.93
C ALA A 42 8.50 11.95 1.76
N ALA A 43 9.68 11.89 1.14
CA ALA A 43 10.45 10.65 0.98
C ALA A 43 10.96 10.11 2.32
N GLU A 44 11.49 10.97 3.19
CA GLU A 44 11.93 10.62 4.55
C GLU A 44 10.76 10.08 5.38
N GLU A 45 9.60 10.73 5.30
CA GLU A 45 8.38 10.29 5.97
C GLU A 45 7.87 8.94 5.44
N SER A 46 7.85 8.75 4.11
CA SER A 46 7.53 7.46 3.49
C SER A 46 8.42 6.34 4.04
N VAL A 47 9.73 6.56 4.13
CA VAL A 47 10.69 5.59 4.69
C VAL A 47 10.42 5.33 6.17
N ARG A 48 10.10 6.37 6.96
CA ARG A 48 9.74 6.20 8.38
C ARG A 48 8.50 5.31 8.53
N LEU A 49 7.43 5.59 7.78
CA LEU A 49 6.21 4.78 7.80
C LEU A 49 6.46 3.33 7.39
N MET A 50 7.29 3.11 6.37
CA MET A 50 7.67 1.76 5.92
C MET A 50 8.39 0.98 7.02
N LYS A 51 9.27 1.63 7.81
CA LYS A 51 9.95 1.01 8.96
C LYS A 51 8.99 0.66 10.10
N GLU A 52 7.91 1.41 10.26
CA GLU A 52 6.93 1.22 11.34
C GLU A 52 5.74 0.34 10.94
N LEU A 53 5.67 -0.16 9.71
CA LEU A 53 4.56 -0.99 9.22
C LEU A 53 4.22 -2.16 10.15
N TYR A 54 5.23 -2.79 10.73
CA TYR A 54 5.08 -3.94 11.63
C TYR A 54 4.42 -3.61 12.98
N LEU A 55 4.32 -2.32 13.34
CA LEU A 55 3.62 -1.86 14.55
C LEU A 55 2.14 -1.56 14.25
N PHE A 56 1.80 -1.26 12.99
CA PHE A 56 0.49 -0.72 12.61
C PHE A 56 -0.22 -1.61 11.59
N ASP A 57 -0.21 -1.24 10.31
CA ASP A 57 -1.03 -1.88 9.29
C ASP A 57 -0.67 -3.34 9.03
N VAL A 58 0.62 -3.68 8.99
CA VAL A 58 1.03 -5.06 8.78
C VAL A 58 0.74 -5.89 10.02
N LEU A 59 0.82 -5.31 11.23
CA LEU A 59 0.34 -5.97 12.45
C LEU A 59 -1.14 -6.29 12.37
N ARG A 60 -1.98 -5.30 12.04
CA ARG A 60 -3.43 -5.49 11.88
C ARG A 60 -3.71 -6.55 10.82
N ALA A 61 -3.09 -6.43 9.65
CA ALA A 61 -3.34 -7.32 8.53
C ALA A 61 -2.99 -8.76 8.90
N ASP A 62 -1.77 -9.01 9.39
CA ASP A 62 -1.32 -10.33 9.82
C ASP A 62 -2.20 -10.90 10.94
N ARG A 63 -2.36 -10.18 12.07
CA ARG A 63 -3.06 -10.73 13.25
C ARG A 63 -4.51 -11.05 12.96
N THR A 64 -5.18 -10.22 12.14
CA THR A 64 -6.59 -10.43 11.84
C THR A 64 -6.84 -11.49 10.78
N THR A 65 -5.91 -11.78 9.86
CA THR A 65 -6.02 -12.92 8.94
C THR A 65 -5.57 -14.23 9.59
N ALA A 66 -4.44 -14.20 10.31
CA ALA A 66 -3.87 -15.36 10.99
C ALA A 66 -4.81 -15.90 12.08
N ALA A 67 -5.58 -15.04 12.76
CA ALA A 67 -6.60 -15.46 13.73
C ALA A 67 -7.68 -16.39 13.15
N HIS A 68 -7.83 -16.44 11.83
CA HIS A 68 -8.78 -17.32 11.13
C HIS A 68 -8.08 -18.35 10.22
N GLY A 69 -6.77 -18.53 10.36
CA GLY A 69 -5.97 -19.49 9.59
C GLY A 69 -5.86 -19.15 8.10
N LEU A 70 -5.83 -17.85 7.77
CA LEU A 70 -5.63 -17.36 6.40
C LEU A 70 -4.20 -16.84 6.23
N GLU A 71 -3.59 -17.10 5.07
CA GLU A 71 -2.26 -16.60 4.68
C GLU A 71 -2.41 -15.26 3.96
N LEU A 72 -1.72 -14.23 4.46
CA LEU A 72 -1.73 -12.90 3.85
C LEU A 72 -0.59 -12.76 2.83
N ARG A 73 -0.88 -12.15 1.67
CA ARG A 73 0.12 -11.67 0.70
C ARG A 73 -0.08 -10.20 0.38
N VAL A 74 1.00 -9.44 0.41
CA VAL A 74 1.01 -7.97 0.30
C VAL A 74 1.94 -7.51 -0.83
N PRO A 75 1.50 -7.56 -2.10
CA PRO A 75 2.38 -7.38 -3.27
C PRO A 75 3.04 -5.98 -3.35
N PHE A 76 2.44 -4.95 -2.76
CA PHE A 76 3.07 -3.62 -2.69
C PHE A 76 4.35 -3.58 -1.85
N LEU A 77 4.60 -4.60 -1.02
CA LEU A 77 5.79 -4.76 -0.21
C LEU A 77 6.81 -5.74 -0.82
N ASP A 78 6.64 -6.15 -2.06
CA ASP A 78 7.67 -6.92 -2.78
C ASP A 78 9.01 -6.16 -2.78
N HIS A 79 10.10 -6.88 -2.54
CA HIS A 79 11.42 -6.27 -2.38
C HIS A 79 11.91 -5.58 -3.67
N ARG A 80 11.59 -6.13 -4.85
CA ARG A 80 12.03 -5.54 -6.12
C ARG A 80 11.17 -4.34 -6.47
N PHE A 81 9.87 -4.45 -6.28
CA PHE A 81 8.93 -3.35 -6.51
C PHE A 81 9.23 -2.16 -5.60
N THR A 82 9.38 -2.40 -4.29
CA THR A 82 9.69 -1.34 -3.31
C THR A 82 11.05 -0.69 -3.60
N ALA A 83 12.09 -1.48 -3.87
CA ALA A 83 13.41 -0.95 -4.21
C ALA A 83 13.37 -0.09 -5.48
N TYR A 84 12.67 -0.55 -6.52
CA TYR A 84 12.49 0.24 -7.75
C TYR A 84 11.74 1.54 -7.47
N TYR A 85 10.57 1.47 -6.82
CA TYR A 85 9.77 2.66 -6.55
C TYR A 85 10.56 3.67 -5.71
N LEU A 86 11.26 3.24 -4.65
CA LEU A 86 12.08 4.12 -3.81
C LEU A 86 13.31 4.69 -4.52
N SER A 87 13.77 4.06 -5.61
CA SER A 87 14.88 4.58 -6.43
C SER A 87 14.47 5.73 -7.36
N LEU A 88 13.16 5.93 -7.57
CA LEU A 88 12.66 7.00 -8.43
C LEU A 88 12.96 8.38 -7.81
N PRO A 89 13.20 9.41 -8.66
CA PRO A 89 13.32 10.79 -8.20
C PRO A 89 12.17 11.17 -7.26
N GLU A 90 12.49 11.84 -6.16
CA GLU A 90 11.54 12.15 -5.09
C GLU A 90 10.37 12.99 -5.62
N GLU A 91 10.64 13.89 -6.55
CA GLU A 91 9.68 14.76 -7.24
C GLU A 91 8.67 13.98 -8.08
N MET A 92 9.03 12.78 -8.56
CA MET A 92 8.09 11.93 -9.30
C MET A 92 7.11 11.20 -8.38
N ARG A 93 7.44 11.07 -7.09
CA ARG A 93 6.68 10.28 -6.12
C ARG A 93 5.66 11.09 -5.33
N VAL A 94 5.77 12.41 -5.33
CA VAL A 94 4.83 13.29 -4.62
C VAL A 94 3.46 13.34 -5.29
N PRO A 95 2.39 13.64 -4.54
CA PRO A 95 1.09 13.94 -5.13
C PRO A 95 1.19 15.04 -6.20
N LYS A 96 0.44 14.88 -7.29
CA LYS A 96 0.43 15.81 -8.43
C LYS A 96 -1.01 16.10 -8.83
N ASP A 97 -1.26 17.33 -9.28
CA ASP A 97 -2.59 17.78 -9.74
C ASP A 97 -3.71 17.56 -8.70
N GLY A 98 -3.34 17.68 -7.41
CA GLY A 98 -4.27 17.48 -6.30
C GLY A 98 -4.59 16.01 -5.99
N VAL A 99 -3.96 15.05 -6.68
CA VAL A 99 -4.23 13.62 -6.56
C VAL A 99 -3.04 12.88 -5.96
N GLU A 100 -3.29 12.12 -4.90
CA GLU A 100 -2.33 11.20 -4.29
C GLU A 100 -2.11 9.94 -5.14
N LYS A 101 -0.91 9.34 -5.03
CA LYS A 101 -0.52 8.18 -5.84
C LYS A 101 -0.64 8.44 -7.35
N PHE A 102 -0.49 9.69 -7.79
CA PHE A 102 -0.65 10.08 -9.19
C PHE A 102 0.20 9.22 -10.14
N LEU A 103 1.47 8.98 -9.79
CA LEU A 103 2.36 8.13 -10.58
C LEU A 103 1.85 6.69 -10.69
N LEU A 104 1.36 6.10 -9.59
CA LEU A 104 0.80 4.75 -9.58
C LEU A 104 -0.46 4.67 -10.44
N ARG A 105 -1.36 5.64 -10.32
CA ARG A 105 -2.58 5.73 -11.16
C ARG A 105 -2.22 5.85 -12.64
N SER A 106 -1.26 6.72 -12.96
CA SER A 106 -0.79 6.95 -14.33
C SER A 106 -0.13 5.71 -14.93
N ALA A 107 0.60 4.93 -14.13
CA ALA A 107 1.28 3.71 -14.59
C ALA A 107 0.32 2.61 -15.05
N PHE A 108 -0.95 2.65 -14.62
CA PHE A 108 -2.00 1.70 -15.00
C PHE A 108 -3.11 2.35 -15.84
N ALA A 109 -2.99 3.64 -16.17
CA ALA A 109 -3.96 4.34 -16.98
C ALA A 109 -3.94 3.79 -18.42
N GLY A 110 -5.10 3.38 -18.94
CA GLY A 110 -5.23 2.78 -20.27
C GLY A 110 -5.07 1.26 -20.34
N GLU A 111 -4.69 0.60 -19.23
CA GLU A 111 -4.51 -0.86 -19.18
C GLU A 111 -5.84 -1.64 -19.06
N ASN A 112 -6.99 -0.94 -18.99
CA ASN A 112 -8.33 -1.52 -18.77
C ASN A 112 -8.39 -2.52 -17.59
N LEU A 113 -7.58 -2.27 -16.55
CA LEU A 113 -7.48 -3.14 -15.36
C LEU A 113 -8.65 -2.93 -14.39
N ILE A 114 -9.13 -1.69 -14.27
CA ILE A 114 -10.27 -1.28 -13.44
C ILE A 114 -11.08 -0.22 -14.20
N PRO A 115 -12.37 0.00 -13.85
CA PRO A 115 -13.15 1.09 -14.42
C PRO A 115 -12.41 2.43 -14.25
N GLY A 116 -12.37 3.23 -15.31
CA GLY A 116 -11.86 4.59 -15.24
C GLY A 116 -12.81 5.53 -14.49
N ASP A 117 -12.29 6.70 -14.15
CA ASP A 117 -13.08 7.86 -13.72
C ASP A 117 -13.85 8.48 -14.90
#